data_AF-A0A1I3ITV0-F1
#
_entry.id   AF-A0A1I3ITV0-F1
#
_cell.length_a   1.000
_cell.length_b   1.000
_cell.length_c   1.000
_cell.angle_alpha   90.00
_cell.angle_beta   90.00
_cell.angle_gamma   90.00
#
_symmetry.space_group_name_H-M   'P 1'
#
loop_
_entity.id
_entity.type
_entity.pdbx_description
1 polymer ?
#
loop_
_entity_poly.entity_id
_entity_poly.type
_entity_poly.pdbx_seq_one_letter_code
_entity_poly.pdbx_strand_id
1 'polypeptide(L)'
;MGLLSRASNLDKAEHIPGLAFSDFINKHSLKICALLEKHASNYIVTNSVGFDAQSIFTATSTIDFWAGICKETGHIYNLSGSSLTPLLQLFSFNLKDSLSELSVYKNSSEQILICKEKLSEEAAKDFENIESTEHINNVYTLNSLLKNGSEVLLFNVDIEQAVKEVYQSENKDNSVNYDDFLKAVLNETYNRFTCIYSIPDTTIKSNLHSVKTVFITEKAYSTELIKNHIVLNLNDLFNEASDKLKINFVDKADSCEKIQSFLQVE
;
A
#
# COMPACT_ATOMS: atom_id res chain seq x y z
N MET A 1 12.42 -8.72 -17.50
CA MET A 1 12.22 -7.26 -17.65
C MET A 1 10.91 -7.05 -18.38
N GLY A 2 9.91 -6.50 -17.70
CA GLY A 2 8.57 -6.29 -18.27
C GLY A 2 8.56 -5.13 -19.27
N LEU A 3 7.50 -5.08 -20.09
CA LEU A 3 7.29 -4.11 -21.19
C LEU A 3 7.27 -2.63 -20.78
N LEU A 4 7.35 -2.34 -19.47
CA LEU A 4 7.17 -1.03 -18.86
C LEU A 4 8.12 -0.92 -17.66
N SER A 5 9.02 0.05 -17.67
CA SER A 5 9.98 0.31 -16.60
C SER A 5 9.71 1.68 -15.98
N ARG A 6 9.66 1.75 -14.64
CA ARG A 6 9.53 3.00 -13.88
C ARG A 6 10.63 3.96 -14.31
N ALA A 7 10.30 5.22 -14.53
CA ALA A 7 11.30 6.25 -14.61
C ALA A 7 11.94 6.42 -13.23
N SER A 8 13.08 5.75 -13.00
CA SER A 8 13.85 5.75 -11.75
C SER A 8 14.33 7.12 -11.26
N ASN A 9 13.94 8.21 -11.95
CA ASN A 9 14.47 9.56 -11.75
C ASN A 9 13.47 10.51 -11.07
N LEU A 10 12.25 10.06 -10.72
CA LEU A 10 11.25 10.88 -10.03
C LEU A 10 11.51 11.00 -8.54
N ASP A 11 12.12 9.98 -7.96
CA ASP A 11 12.39 9.89 -6.52
C ASP A 11 13.75 10.51 -6.21
N LYS A 12 13.86 11.83 -6.28
CA LYS A 12 14.79 12.49 -5.37
C LYS A 12 14.02 12.71 -4.10
N ALA A 13 14.28 11.86 -3.11
CA ALA A 13 13.99 12.20 -1.72
C ALA A 13 14.74 13.49 -1.42
N GLU A 14 14.07 14.64 -1.59
CA GLU A 14 14.46 15.83 -0.85
C GLU A 14 14.38 15.44 0.63
N HIS A 15 15.43 15.80 1.35
CA HIS A 15 15.66 15.36 2.71
C HIS A 15 14.55 15.94 3.62
N ILE A 16 13.46 15.19 3.77
CA ILE A 16 12.41 15.46 4.73
C ILE A 16 12.81 14.73 6.02
N PRO A 17 12.73 15.36 7.20
CA PRO A 17 12.89 14.62 8.46
C PRO A 17 11.74 13.60 8.55
N GLY A 18 12.07 12.31 8.64
CA GLY A 18 11.11 11.21 8.67
C GLY A 18 10.86 10.52 7.32
N LEU A 19 10.57 9.22 7.33
CA LEU A 19 10.23 8.43 6.14
C LEU A 19 8.72 8.14 6.10
N ALA A 20 8.05 8.45 4.99
CA ALA A 20 6.68 7.96 4.76
C ALA A 20 6.69 6.42 4.61
N PHE A 21 5.56 5.75 4.92
CA PHE A 21 5.50 4.29 4.85
C PHE A 21 5.86 3.73 3.46
N SER A 22 5.36 4.33 2.38
CA SER A 22 5.73 3.92 1.02
C SER A 22 7.22 4.09 0.71
N ASP A 23 7.87 5.11 1.26
CA ASP A 23 9.31 5.34 1.10
C ASP A 23 10.12 4.31 1.87
N PHE A 24 9.68 3.97 3.09
CA PHE A 24 10.25 2.89 3.88
C PHE A 24 10.16 1.54 3.14
N ILE A 25 9.00 1.21 2.57
CA ILE A 25 8.80 0.00 1.77
C ILE A 25 9.75 -0.04 0.57
N ASN A 26 9.87 1.06 -0.16
CA ASN A 26 10.75 1.17 -1.33
C ASN A 26 12.24 1.04 -0.96
N LYS A 27 12.67 1.78 0.08
CA LYS A 27 14.06 1.77 0.55
C LYS A 27 14.53 0.37 0.92
N HIS A 28 13.66 -0.41 1.58
CA HIS A 28 13.99 -1.76 2.06
C HIS A 28 13.48 -2.89 1.17
N SER A 29 12.90 -2.56 0.00
CA SER A 29 12.36 -3.53 -0.97
C SER A 29 11.38 -4.54 -0.34
N LEU A 30 10.56 -4.08 0.60
CA LEU A 30 9.60 -4.91 1.31
C LEU A 30 8.39 -5.20 0.41
N LYS A 31 7.96 -6.47 0.33
CA LYS A 31 6.87 -6.87 -0.58
C LYS A 31 5.54 -7.13 0.11
N ILE A 32 5.60 -7.70 1.32
CA ILE A 32 4.44 -7.94 2.16
C ILE A 32 4.80 -7.40 3.53
N CYS A 33 4.18 -6.28 3.92
CA CYS A 33 4.40 -5.69 5.22
C CYS A 33 3.20 -4.85 5.66
N ALA A 34 2.92 -4.81 6.96
CA ALA A 34 1.86 -4.02 7.55
C ALA A 34 2.34 -3.28 8.80
N LEU A 35 1.87 -2.04 8.94
CA LEU A 35 1.94 -1.21 10.12
C LEU A 35 0.62 -1.35 10.88
N LEU A 36 0.71 -1.75 12.14
CA LEU A 36 -0.40 -1.81 13.06
C LEU A 36 -0.23 -0.74 14.14
N GLU A 37 -1.29 0.02 14.36
CA GLU A 37 -1.33 1.07 15.37
C GLU A 37 -2.39 0.77 16.42
N LYS A 38 -2.16 1.27 17.63
CA LYS A 38 -3.05 1.04 18.76
C LYS A 38 -4.25 1.99 18.68
N HIS A 39 -5.43 1.41 18.50
CA HIS A 39 -6.73 2.10 18.57
C HIS A 39 -7.51 1.52 19.76
N ALA A 40 -7.66 2.34 20.81
CA ALA A 40 -8.23 1.91 22.10
C ALA A 40 -7.51 0.68 22.69
N SER A 41 -8.17 -0.47 22.77
CA SER A 41 -7.64 -1.71 23.35
C SER A 41 -7.09 -2.69 22.31
N ASN A 42 -7.12 -2.33 21.02
CA ASN A 42 -6.72 -3.18 19.93
C ASN A 42 -5.65 -2.52 19.06
N TYR A 43 -4.91 -3.36 18.34
CA TYR A 43 -4.08 -3.02 17.22
C TYR A 43 -4.86 -3.28 15.93
N ILE A 44 -4.85 -2.32 15.03
CA ILE A 44 -5.45 -2.43 13.70
C ILE A 44 -4.41 -2.06 12.65
N VAL A 45 -4.54 -2.63 11.44
CA VAL A 45 -3.70 -2.24 10.31
C VAL A 45 -4.07 -0.83 9.88
N THR A 46 -3.10 0.07 9.80
CA THR A 46 -3.30 1.43 9.30
C THR A 46 -2.57 1.69 7.99
N ASN A 47 -1.46 0.99 7.74
CA ASN A 47 -0.80 0.94 6.44
C ASN A 47 -0.37 -0.48 6.13
N SER A 48 -0.37 -0.85 4.85
CA SER A 48 0.19 -2.11 4.41
C SER A 48 0.63 -2.05 2.96
N VAL A 49 1.42 -3.04 2.56
CA VAL A 49 1.71 -3.40 1.18
C VAL A 49 1.66 -4.92 1.05
N GLY A 50 1.05 -5.43 -0.01
CA GLY A 50 0.96 -6.86 -0.29
C GLY A 50 -0.05 -7.62 0.58
N PHE A 51 -0.88 -6.92 1.36
CA PHE A 51 -2.01 -7.51 2.07
C PHE A 51 -3.25 -7.54 1.17
N ASP A 52 -4.12 -8.52 1.38
CA ASP A 52 -5.47 -8.50 0.84
C ASP A 52 -6.46 -7.87 1.84
N ALA A 53 -7.62 -7.46 1.35
CA ALA A 53 -8.59 -6.71 2.15
C ALA A 53 -9.13 -7.57 3.30
N GLN A 54 -9.22 -8.89 3.12
CA GLN A 54 -9.59 -9.81 4.19
C GLN A 54 -8.52 -9.84 5.30
N SER A 55 -7.23 -9.89 4.95
CA SER A 55 -6.12 -9.85 5.92
C SER A 55 -6.11 -8.52 6.68
N ILE A 56 -6.32 -7.40 5.99
CA ILE A 56 -6.45 -6.08 6.64
C ILE A 56 -7.60 -6.10 7.65
N PHE A 57 -8.74 -6.70 7.30
CA PHE A 57 -9.89 -6.84 8.18
C PHE A 57 -9.59 -7.73 9.40
N THR A 58 -9.02 -8.91 9.18
CA THR A 58 -8.77 -9.91 10.23
C THR A 58 -7.60 -9.59 11.14
N ALA A 59 -6.69 -8.72 10.72
CA ALA A 59 -5.50 -8.35 11.50
C ALA A 59 -5.78 -7.46 12.72
N THR A 60 -7.04 -7.37 13.17
CA THR A 60 -7.39 -6.76 14.44
C THR A 60 -6.97 -7.66 15.60
N SER A 61 -6.18 -7.14 16.53
CA SER A 61 -5.56 -7.95 17.58
C SER A 61 -5.45 -7.18 18.90
N THR A 62 -5.50 -7.88 20.03
CA THR A 62 -5.48 -7.23 21.35
C THR A 62 -4.06 -6.82 21.75
N ILE A 63 -3.95 -5.90 22.71
CA ILE A 63 -2.65 -5.58 23.33
C ILE A 63 -2.00 -6.83 23.94
N ASP A 64 -2.78 -7.69 24.59
CA ASP A 64 -2.29 -8.92 25.24
C ASP A 64 -1.72 -9.93 24.23
N PHE A 65 -2.32 -10.01 23.03
CA PHE A 65 -1.79 -10.82 21.94
C PHE A 65 -0.35 -10.40 21.61
N TRP A 66 -0.13 -9.10 21.43
CA TRP A 66 1.20 -8.56 21.11
C TRP A 66 2.17 -8.61 22.28
N ALA A 67 1.70 -8.47 23.52
CA ALA A 67 2.52 -8.72 24.70
C ALA A 67 2.99 -10.19 24.79
N GLY A 68 2.28 -11.12 24.16
CA GLY A 68 2.71 -12.52 24.02
C GLY A 68 3.80 -12.74 22.96
N ILE A 69 3.80 -11.95 21.89
CA ILE A 69 4.69 -12.11 20.72
C ILE A 69 5.91 -11.19 20.78
N CYS A 70 5.70 -9.88 20.96
CA CYS A 70 6.74 -8.84 20.96
C CYS A 70 6.74 -8.08 22.30
N LYS A 71 7.35 -8.70 23.31
CA LYS A 71 7.40 -8.17 24.69
C LYS A 71 8.18 -6.87 24.81
N GLU A 72 9.31 -6.79 24.12
CA GLU A 72 10.25 -5.69 24.22
C GLU A 72 10.15 -4.81 22.97
N THR A 73 10.16 -3.50 23.17
CA THR A 73 10.34 -2.54 22.08
C THR A 73 11.77 -2.59 21.56
N GLY A 74 11.98 -2.23 20.30
CA GLY A 74 13.32 -2.17 19.71
C GLY A 74 13.93 -3.52 19.34
N HIS A 75 13.20 -4.64 19.49
CA HIS A 75 13.68 -5.98 19.14
C HIS A 75 12.97 -6.55 17.91
N ILE A 76 13.73 -7.21 17.02
CA ILE A 76 13.20 -7.91 15.85
C ILE A 76 12.93 -9.37 16.22
N TYR A 77 11.67 -9.76 16.23
CA TYR A 77 11.23 -11.14 16.44
C TYR A 77 11.04 -11.82 15.08
N ASN A 78 11.80 -12.88 14.80
CA ASN A 78 11.67 -13.68 13.58
C ASN A 78 10.93 -14.98 13.89
N LEU A 79 9.75 -15.18 13.30
CA LEU A 79 8.88 -16.32 13.54
C LEU A 79 8.79 -17.20 12.30
N SER A 80 8.94 -18.50 12.48
CA SER A 80 8.86 -19.51 11.41
C SER A 80 8.40 -20.86 11.99
N GLY A 81 7.89 -21.74 11.13
CA GLY A 81 7.38 -23.05 11.58
C GLY A 81 6.28 -22.91 12.65
N SER A 82 6.41 -23.61 13.77
CA SER A 82 5.37 -23.60 14.81
C SER A 82 5.20 -22.25 15.52
N SER A 83 6.26 -21.43 15.61
CA SER A 83 6.17 -20.12 16.28
C SER A 83 5.38 -19.10 15.46
N LEU A 84 5.22 -19.33 14.16
CA LEU A 84 4.43 -18.48 13.26
C LEU A 84 2.91 -18.64 13.47
N THR A 85 2.47 -19.80 13.97
CA THR A 85 1.04 -20.17 14.08
C THR A 85 0.14 -19.08 14.70
N PRO A 86 0.53 -18.39 15.79
CA PRO A 86 -0.32 -17.34 16.37
C PRO A 86 -0.52 -16.15 15.44
N LEU A 87 0.45 -15.84 14.57
CA LEU A 87 0.35 -14.73 13.61
C LEU A 87 -0.48 -15.10 12.39
N LEU A 88 -0.55 -16.38 12.02
CA LEU A 88 -1.34 -16.84 10.87
C LEU A 88 -2.83 -16.50 11.01
N GLN A 89 -3.35 -16.24 12.21
CA GLN A 89 -4.73 -15.80 12.39
C GLN A 89 -5.00 -14.39 11.84
N LEU A 90 -3.96 -13.57 11.65
CA LEU A 90 -4.08 -12.19 11.18
C LEU A 90 -4.27 -12.08 9.67
N PHE A 91 -4.08 -13.18 8.94
CA PHE A 91 -4.07 -13.20 7.48
C PHE A 91 -5.29 -13.94 6.93
N SER A 92 -5.61 -13.71 5.66
CA SER A 92 -6.56 -14.50 4.88
C SER A 92 -6.02 -15.91 4.61
N PHE A 93 -6.89 -16.82 4.17
CA PHE A 93 -6.45 -18.14 3.73
C PHE A 93 -5.45 -18.06 2.57
N ASN A 94 -5.72 -17.21 1.58
CA ASN A 94 -4.88 -17.04 0.39
C ASN A 94 -3.47 -16.57 0.73
N LEU A 95 -3.32 -15.67 1.70
CA LEU A 95 -2.02 -15.13 2.06
C LEU A 95 -1.24 -16.09 2.96
N LYS A 96 -1.90 -16.80 3.89
CA LYS A 96 -1.29 -17.73 4.85
C LYS A 96 -0.38 -18.77 4.19
N ASP A 97 -0.85 -19.38 3.10
CA ASP A 97 -0.12 -20.46 2.44
C ASP A 97 1.21 -20.00 1.83
N SER A 98 1.36 -18.70 1.61
CA SER A 98 2.58 -18.09 1.08
C SER A 98 3.58 -17.63 2.17
N LEU A 99 3.20 -17.70 3.45
CA LEU A 99 3.97 -17.19 4.59
C LEU A 99 4.73 -18.33 5.29
N SER A 100 6.03 -18.44 5.00
CA SER A 100 6.92 -19.38 5.69
C SER A 100 7.65 -18.76 6.89
N GLU A 101 7.86 -17.45 6.86
CA GLU A 101 8.59 -16.68 7.86
C GLU A 101 8.03 -15.24 7.92
N LEU A 102 7.88 -14.72 9.15
CA LEU A 102 7.51 -13.33 9.42
C LEU A 102 8.50 -12.71 10.40
N SER A 103 8.82 -11.44 10.19
CA SER A 103 9.43 -10.59 11.20
C SER A 103 8.39 -9.67 11.83
N VAL A 104 8.49 -9.51 13.13
CA VAL A 104 7.72 -8.55 13.91
C VAL A 104 8.66 -7.62 14.64
N TYR A 105 8.38 -6.33 14.58
CA TYR A 105 9.12 -5.31 15.33
C TYR A 105 8.14 -4.34 15.98
N LYS A 106 8.38 -3.99 17.24
CA LYS A 106 7.61 -2.97 17.96
C LYS A 106 8.49 -1.77 18.26
N ASN A 107 8.10 -0.60 17.79
CA ASN A 107 8.89 0.62 17.97
C ASN A 107 8.62 1.31 19.31
N SER A 108 9.37 2.38 19.60
CA SER A 108 9.21 3.19 20.81
C SER A 108 7.85 3.89 20.94
N SER A 109 7.15 4.09 19.83
CA SER A 109 5.78 4.64 19.79
C SER A 109 4.69 3.57 19.95
N GLU A 110 5.07 2.35 20.34
CA GLU A 110 4.19 1.18 20.48
C GLU A 110 3.47 0.79 19.17
N GLN A 111 3.99 1.19 18.00
CA GLN A 111 3.52 0.73 16.70
C GLN A 111 4.20 -0.59 16.35
N ILE A 112 3.49 -1.44 15.61
CA ILE A 112 3.95 -2.79 15.27
C ILE A 112 4.12 -2.91 13.76
N LEU A 113 5.31 -3.31 13.34
CA LEU A 113 5.60 -3.68 11.97
C LEU A 113 5.60 -5.20 11.84
N ILE A 114 4.83 -5.74 10.91
CA ILE A 114 4.86 -7.15 10.53
C ILE A 114 5.27 -7.22 9.08
N CYS A 115 6.41 -7.84 8.77
CA CYS A 115 6.83 -8.07 7.39
C CYS A 115 7.03 -9.57 7.11
N LYS A 116 6.80 -9.96 5.87
CA LYS A 116 7.24 -11.26 5.35
C LYS A 116 8.76 -11.28 5.24
N GLU A 117 9.35 -12.42 5.60
CA GLU A 117 10.81 -12.64 5.66
C GLU A 117 11.51 -11.76 6.71
N LYS A 118 12.84 -11.91 6.81
CA LYS A 118 13.66 -11.26 7.82
C LYS A 118 13.78 -9.75 7.60
N LEU A 119 13.33 -8.99 8.58
CA LEU A 119 13.57 -7.56 8.69
C LEU A 119 15.05 -7.29 9.06
N SER A 120 15.67 -6.34 8.37
CA SER A 120 17.04 -5.93 8.66
C SER A 120 17.09 -4.96 9.86
N GLU A 121 18.23 -4.92 10.56
CA GLU A 121 18.48 -3.93 11.61
C GLU A 121 18.44 -2.49 11.09
N GLU A 122 18.79 -2.27 9.82
CA GLU A 122 18.67 -0.95 9.18
C GLU A 122 17.21 -0.57 9.00
N ALA A 123 16.37 -1.48 8.52
CA ALA A 123 14.94 -1.26 8.39
C ALA A 123 14.27 -0.99 9.75
N ALA A 124 14.63 -1.74 10.79
CA ALA A 124 14.13 -1.50 12.13
C ALA A 124 14.48 -0.08 12.65
N LYS A 125 15.71 0.38 12.41
CA LYS A 125 16.15 1.75 12.79
C LYS A 125 15.43 2.84 12.01
N ASP A 126 15.22 2.63 10.71
CA ASP A 126 14.46 3.57 9.89
C ASP A 126 12.99 3.63 10.31
N PHE A 127 12.40 2.49 10.68
CA PHE A 127 11.02 2.40 11.14
C PHE A 127 10.77 3.13 12.47
N GLU A 128 11.76 3.26 13.35
CA GLU A 128 11.66 4.13 14.54
C GLU A 128 11.42 5.61 14.18
N ASN A 129 11.77 6.02 12.97
CA ASN A 129 11.61 7.38 12.47
C ASN A 129 10.56 7.46 11.35
N ILE A 130 9.65 6.47 11.27
CA ILE A 130 8.55 6.51 10.32
C ILE A 130 7.55 7.60 10.73
N GLU A 131 7.12 8.40 9.77
CA GLU A 131 6.08 9.39 10.01
C GLU A 131 4.73 8.91 9.49
N SER A 132 3.66 9.47 10.07
CA SER A 132 2.30 9.30 9.55
C SER A 132 2.03 10.12 8.29
N THR A 133 3.03 10.89 7.83
CA THR A 133 2.96 11.69 6.62
C THR A 133 2.98 10.80 5.37
N GLU A 134 2.22 11.19 4.36
CA GLU A 134 2.21 10.50 3.07
C GLU A 134 3.45 10.88 2.25
N HIS A 135 3.83 10.02 1.32
CA HIS A 135 4.88 10.34 0.37
C HIS A 135 4.52 11.58 -0.45
N ILE A 136 5.41 12.55 -0.44
CA ILE A 136 5.25 13.79 -1.20
C ILE A 136 5.79 13.56 -2.61
N ASN A 137 4.88 13.39 -3.57
CA ASN A 137 5.26 13.38 -4.97
C ASN A 137 5.76 14.77 -5.40
N ASN A 138 7.01 14.89 -5.84
CA ASN A 138 7.50 16.12 -6.43
C ASN A 138 7.04 16.22 -7.90
N VAL A 139 5.84 16.74 -8.13
CA VAL A 139 5.23 16.85 -9.47
C VAL A 139 6.10 17.66 -10.44
N TYR A 140 7.04 18.49 -9.96
CA TYR A 140 7.96 19.25 -10.81
C TYR A 140 9.08 18.41 -11.45
N THR A 141 9.36 17.20 -10.95
CA THR A 141 10.34 16.28 -11.57
C THR A 141 9.77 15.56 -12.81
N LEU A 142 8.44 15.57 -13.00
CA LEU A 142 7.76 14.96 -14.15
C LEU A 142 8.16 15.58 -15.50
N ASN A 143 8.58 16.84 -15.53
CA ASN A 143 9.05 17.52 -16.74
C ASN A 143 10.18 16.75 -17.45
N SER A 144 11.04 16.08 -16.69
CA SER A 144 12.15 15.30 -17.25
C SER A 144 11.72 14.00 -17.96
N LEU A 145 10.47 13.58 -17.75
CA LEU A 145 9.92 12.32 -18.26
C LEU A 145 9.04 12.48 -19.51
N LEU A 146 8.54 13.69 -19.74
CA LEU A 146 7.82 14.05 -20.96
C LEU A 146 8.81 14.21 -22.12
N LYS A 147 9.36 13.10 -22.60
CA LYS A 147 10.20 13.05 -23.80
C LYS A 147 9.33 13.09 -25.05
N ASN A 148 9.91 13.51 -26.18
CA ASN A 148 9.24 13.40 -27.47
C ASN A 148 8.85 11.94 -27.75
N GLY A 149 7.54 11.69 -27.91
CA GLY A 149 6.98 10.36 -28.14
C GLY A 149 6.42 9.68 -26.89
N SER A 150 6.56 10.27 -25.70
CA SER A 150 5.88 9.78 -24.49
C SER A 150 4.38 10.07 -24.56
N GLU A 151 3.56 9.14 -24.09
CA GLU A 151 2.12 9.29 -23.91
C GLU A 151 1.77 9.23 -22.42
N VAL A 152 1.05 10.24 -21.94
CA VAL A 152 0.62 10.34 -20.54
C VAL A 152 -0.86 10.00 -20.44
N LEU A 153 -1.19 8.99 -19.64
CA LEU A 153 -2.55 8.52 -19.40
C LEU A 153 -2.94 8.80 -17.96
N LEU A 154 -4.10 9.43 -17.77
CA LEU A 154 -4.64 9.80 -16.47
C LEU A 154 -5.79 8.85 -16.10
N PHE A 155 -5.69 8.22 -14.93
CA PHE A 155 -6.71 7.29 -14.45
C PHE A 155 -7.17 7.65 -13.05
N ASN A 156 -8.48 7.53 -12.82
CA ASN A 156 -9.08 7.51 -11.50
C ASN A 156 -9.52 6.09 -11.16
N VAL A 157 -9.09 5.59 -10.01
CA VAL A 157 -9.44 4.26 -9.50
C VAL A 157 -10.25 4.43 -8.24
N ASP A 158 -11.53 4.06 -8.30
CA ASP A 158 -12.47 4.10 -7.19
C ASP A 158 -12.71 2.67 -6.66
N ILE A 159 -12.50 2.53 -5.35
CA ILE A 159 -12.55 1.26 -4.61
C ILE A 159 -13.79 1.14 -3.71
N GLU A 160 -14.68 2.13 -3.67
CA GLU A 160 -15.76 2.24 -2.68
C GLU A 160 -16.62 0.97 -2.61
N GLN A 161 -17.09 0.49 -3.77
CA GLN A 161 -18.01 -0.64 -3.85
C GLN A 161 -17.30 -1.96 -3.49
N ALA A 162 -16.05 -2.13 -3.93
CA ALA A 162 -15.26 -3.30 -3.60
C ALA A 162 -14.98 -3.41 -2.10
N VAL A 163 -14.62 -2.29 -1.45
CA VAL A 163 -14.42 -2.23 0.00
C VAL A 163 -15.71 -2.55 0.76
N LYS A 164 -16.84 -1.97 0.34
CA LYS A 164 -18.15 -2.24 0.96
C LYS A 164 -18.52 -3.72 0.90
N GLU A 165 -18.30 -4.37 -0.23
CA GLU A 165 -18.61 -5.78 -0.40
C GLU A 165 -17.75 -6.66 0.52
N VAL A 166 -16.43 -6.43 0.57
CA VAL A 166 -15.55 -7.14 1.50
C VAL A 166 -16.00 -6.91 2.95
N TYR A 167 -16.22 -5.65 3.34
CA TYR A 167 -16.63 -5.32 4.71
C TYR A 167 -17.95 -6.00 5.10
N GLN A 168 -18.96 -6.01 4.22
CA GLN A 168 -20.24 -6.65 4.49
C GLN A 168 -20.13 -8.18 4.57
N SER A 169 -19.22 -8.78 3.81
CA SER A 169 -18.98 -10.23 3.84
C SER A 169 -18.30 -10.70 5.14
N GLU A 170 -17.38 -9.89 5.67
CA GLU A 170 -16.55 -10.23 6.84
C GLU A 170 -17.14 -9.73 8.17
N ASN A 171 -17.72 -8.52 8.19
CA ASN A 171 -18.13 -7.85 9.43
C ASN A 171 -19.53 -8.26 9.92
N LYS A 172 -19.71 -9.55 10.21
CA LYS A 172 -21.00 -10.10 10.67
C LYS A 172 -21.41 -9.61 12.07
N ASP A 173 -20.43 -9.27 12.90
CA ASP A 173 -20.62 -8.93 14.32
C ASP A 173 -20.40 -7.43 14.64
N ASN A 174 -20.21 -6.57 13.61
CA ASN A 174 -19.95 -5.13 13.77
C ASN A 174 -18.74 -4.80 14.66
N SER A 175 -17.70 -5.63 14.64
CA SER A 175 -16.52 -5.50 15.50
C SER A 175 -15.45 -4.56 14.97
N VAL A 176 -15.42 -4.32 13.65
CA VAL A 176 -14.43 -3.47 12.98
C VAL A 176 -15.09 -2.18 12.51
N ASN A 177 -14.47 -1.04 12.79
CA ASN A 177 -14.92 0.26 12.30
C ASN A 177 -14.72 0.35 10.77
N TYR A 178 -15.77 0.72 10.04
CA TYR A 178 -15.73 0.81 8.57
C TYR A 178 -14.74 1.85 8.05
N ASP A 179 -14.66 3.02 8.70
CA ASP A 179 -13.81 4.12 8.25
C ASP A 179 -12.32 3.79 8.43
N ASP A 180 -11.97 3.15 9.55
CA ASP A 180 -10.61 2.64 9.78
C ASP A 180 -10.22 1.57 8.74
N PHE A 181 -11.14 0.62 8.49
CA PHE A 181 -10.93 -0.42 7.48
C PHE A 181 -10.77 0.16 6.07
N LEU A 182 -11.67 1.05 5.67
CA LEU A 182 -11.62 1.74 4.38
C LEU A 182 -10.31 2.49 4.21
N LYS A 183 -9.89 3.24 5.23
CA LYS A 183 -8.63 3.99 5.21
C LYS A 183 -7.43 3.06 5.02
N ALA A 184 -7.40 1.93 5.73
CA ALA A 184 -6.34 0.94 5.59
C ALA A 184 -6.30 0.32 4.19
N VAL A 185 -7.46 -0.01 3.60
CA VAL A 185 -7.54 -0.55 2.23
C VAL A 185 -7.16 0.50 1.17
N LEU A 186 -7.53 1.77 1.38
CA LEU A 186 -7.09 2.88 0.52
C LEU A 186 -5.57 3.06 0.59
N ASN A 187 -4.97 2.93 1.77
CA ASN A 187 -3.53 2.99 1.97
C ASN A 187 -2.81 1.85 1.26
N GLU A 188 -3.29 0.61 1.39
CA GLU A 188 -2.80 -0.54 0.63
C GLU A 188 -2.91 -0.32 -0.89
N THR A 189 -4.06 0.16 -1.37
CA THR A 189 -4.28 0.50 -2.78
C THR A 189 -3.22 1.50 -3.26
N TYR A 190 -3.03 2.60 -2.54
CA TYR A 190 -2.03 3.61 -2.82
C TYR A 190 -0.60 3.01 -2.82
N ASN A 191 -0.23 2.25 -1.78
CA ASN A 191 1.10 1.66 -1.65
C ASN A 191 1.40 0.64 -2.75
N ARG A 192 0.40 -0.10 -3.25
CA ARG A 192 0.58 -0.98 -4.42
C ARG A 192 0.99 -0.21 -5.66
N PHE A 193 0.37 0.95 -5.91
CA PHE A 193 0.75 1.82 -7.02
C PHE A 193 2.13 2.44 -6.79
N THR A 194 2.44 2.91 -5.59
CA THR A 194 3.69 3.64 -5.30
C THR A 194 4.92 2.73 -5.14
N CYS A 195 4.73 1.49 -4.68
CA CYS A 195 5.83 0.61 -4.26
C CYS A 195 5.96 -0.70 -5.06
N ILE A 196 4.87 -1.41 -5.30
CA ILE A 196 4.92 -2.74 -5.96
C ILE A 196 5.07 -2.59 -7.48
N TYR A 197 4.44 -1.57 -8.03
CA TYR A 197 4.26 -1.48 -9.46
C TYR A 197 5.32 -0.61 -10.14
N SER A 198 5.84 -1.09 -11.27
CA SER A 198 6.87 -0.38 -12.05
C SER A 198 6.31 0.68 -13.02
N ILE A 199 5.04 1.10 -12.88
CA ILE A 199 4.33 1.74 -14.02
C ILE A 199 3.62 3.06 -13.70
N PRO A 200 2.95 3.33 -12.56
CA PRO A 200 2.52 4.70 -12.35
C PRO A 200 3.76 5.53 -12.01
N ASP A 201 3.94 6.62 -12.75
CA ASP A 201 4.98 7.59 -12.46
C ASP A 201 4.62 8.38 -11.20
N THR A 202 3.33 8.64 -11.00
CA THR A 202 2.86 9.27 -9.77
C THR A 202 1.42 8.88 -9.44
N THR A 203 1.13 8.80 -8.16
CA THR A 203 -0.19 8.45 -7.62
C THR A 203 -0.47 9.30 -6.38
N ILE A 204 -1.71 9.74 -6.23
CA ILE A 204 -2.22 10.42 -5.04
C ILE A 204 -3.56 9.81 -4.62
N LYS A 205 -3.94 10.01 -3.35
CA LYS A 205 -5.32 9.78 -2.91
C LYS A 205 -6.14 11.01 -3.29
N SER A 206 -7.20 10.83 -4.07
CA SER A 206 -8.07 11.93 -4.48
C SER A 206 -9.17 12.21 -3.48
N ASN A 207 -9.68 11.19 -2.82
CA ASN A 207 -10.64 11.28 -1.72
C ASN A 207 -10.62 9.96 -0.90
N LEU A 208 -11.57 9.79 0.01
CA LEU A 208 -11.68 8.62 0.90
C LEU A 208 -11.86 7.27 0.19
N HIS A 209 -12.17 7.25 -1.11
CA HIS A 209 -12.47 6.01 -1.85
C HIS A 209 -11.71 5.89 -3.16
N SER A 210 -10.79 6.81 -3.46
CA SER A 210 -10.17 6.81 -4.78
C SER A 210 -8.74 7.29 -4.78
N VAL A 211 -8.00 6.77 -5.75
CA VAL A 211 -6.66 7.22 -6.11
C VAL A 211 -6.64 7.71 -7.55
N LYS A 212 -5.95 8.82 -7.77
CA LYS A 212 -5.60 9.33 -9.10
C LYS A 212 -4.18 8.89 -9.40
N THR A 213 -3.98 8.31 -10.58
CA THR A 213 -2.70 7.76 -10.99
C THR A 213 -2.36 8.15 -12.42
N VAL A 214 -1.08 8.38 -12.68
CA VAL A 214 -0.54 8.88 -13.93
C VAL A 214 0.44 7.86 -14.48
N PHE A 215 0.22 7.42 -15.72
CA PHE A 215 1.13 6.53 -16.43
C PHE A 215 1.78 7.29 -17.59
N ILE A 216 3.10 7.41 -17.57
CA ILE A 216 3.90 7.93 -18.67
C ILE A 216 4.49 6.72 -19.40
N THR A 217 4.17 6.61 -20.67
CA THR A 217 4.52 5.44 -21.49
C THR A 217 5.33 5.88 -22.70
N GLU A 218 6.39 5.13 -23.04
CA GLU A 218 7.22 5.42 -24.24
C GLU A 218 6.56 4.96 -25.55
N LYS A 219 5.41 4.29 -25.45
CA LYS A 219 4.64 3.73 -26.57
C LYS A 219 3.16 3.96 -26.33
N ALA A 220 2.42 4.13 -27.41
CA ALA A 220 0.97 4.19 -27.35
C ALA A 220 0.39 2.83 -26.96
N TYR A 221 0.04 2.68 -25.68
CA TYR A 221 -0.71 1.54 -25.18
C TYR A 221 -2.21 1.85 -25.20
N SER A 222 -3.04 0.83 -25.44
CA SER A 222 -4.49 1.01 -25.33
C SER A 222 -4.88 1.25 -23.88
N THR A 223 -5.92 2.06 -23.67
CA THR A 223 -6.44 2.36 -22.34
C THR A 223 -7.05 1.13 -21.69
N GLU A 224 -7.52 0.16 -22.48
CA GLU A 224 -8.00 -1.13 -22.02
C GLU A 224 -6.87 -2.01 -21.46
N LEU A 225 -5.68 -1.98 -22.08
CA LEU A 225 -4.52 -2.71 -21.56
C LEU A 225 -4.06 -2.11 -20.22
N ILE A 226 -3.90 -0.78 -20.21
CA ILE A 226 -4.15 0.13 -19.09
C ILE A 226 -4.90 -0.47 -17.88
N LYS A 227 -6.22 -0.42 -18.05
CA LYS A 227 -7.23 -0.87 -17.09
C LYS A 227 -7.05 -2.31 -16.67
N ASN A 228 -6.84 -3.22 -17.62
CA ASN A 228 -6.68 -4.64 -17.31
C ASN A 228 -5.49 -4.89 -16.37
N HIS A 229 -4.39 -4.18 -16.56
CA HIS A 229 -3.24 -4.33 -15.68
C HIS A 229 -3.54 -3.75 -14.27
N ILE A 230 -4.24 -2.62 -14.19
CA ILE A 230 -4.73 -2.09 -12.91
C ILE A 230 -5.63 -3.11 -12.20
N VAL A 231 -6.57 -3.74 -12.91
CA VAL A 231 -7.43 -4.80 -12.35
C VAL A 231 -6.59 -5.95 -11.82
N LEU A 232 -5.64 -6.46 -12.61
CA LEU A 232 -4.78 -7.57 -12.18
C LEU A 232 -3.98 -7.23 -10.91
N ASN A 233 -3.49 -5.99 -10.79
CA ASN A 233 -2.77 -5.53 -9.61
C ASN A 233 -3.65 -5.50 -8.34
N LEU A 234 -4.88 -5.03 -8.50
CA LEU A 234 -5.83 -4.91 -7.40
C LEU A 234 -6.62 -6.20 -7.15
N ASN A 235 -6.51 -7.19 -8.03
CA ASN A 235 -7.18 -8.48 -7.88
C ASN A 235 -6.70 -9.21 -6.62
N ASP A 236 -5.39 -9.14 -6.33
CA ASP A 236 -4.84 -9.72 -5.11
C ASP A 236 -5.26 -8.97 -3.84
N LEU A 237 -5.76 -7.74 -3.96
CA LEU A 237 -6.29 -6.97 -2.83
C LEU A 237 -7.75 -7.30 -2.57
N PHE A 238 -8.58 -7.28 -3.62
CA PHE A 238 -10.04 -7.39 -3.50
C PHE A 238 -10.59 -8.79 -3.78
N ASN A 239 -9.79 -9.71 -4.33
CA ASN A 239 -10.16 -11.07 -4.68
C ASN A 239 -11.52 -11.11 -5.42
N GLU A 240 -12.55 -11.69 -4.82
CA GLU A 240 -13.89 -11.84 -5.40
C GLU A 240 -14.59 -10.50 -5.67
N ALA A 241 -14.24 -9.43 -4.94
CA ALA A 241 -14.83 -8.09 -5.09
C ALA A 241 -14.15 -7.23 -6.17
N SER A 242 -13.18 -7.77 -6.91
CA SER A 242 -12.40 -7.02 -7.92
C SER A 242 -13.24 -6.53 -9.09
N ASP A 243 -14.36 -7.19 -9.38
CA ASP A 243 -15.32 -6.79 -10.42
C ASP A 243 -16.09 -5.49 -10.05
N LYS A 244 -16.05 -5.08 -8.78
CA LYS A 244 -16.66 -3.83 -8.28
C LYS A 244 -15.76 -2.61 -8.41
N LEU A 245 -14.50 -2.80 -8.80
CA LEU A 245 -13.57 -1.70 -9.01
C LEU A 245 -14.01 -0.82 -10.18
N LYS A 246 -14.02 0.50 -9.97
CA LYS A 246 -14.31 1.46 -11.03
C LYS A 246 -13.02 2.13 -11.49
N ILE A 247 -12.54 1.73 -12.67
CA ILE A 247 -11.31 2.27 -13.26
C ILE A 247 -11.68 3.16 -14.45
N ASN A 248 -11.61 4.47 -14.23
CA ASN A 248 -11.99 5.47 -15.20
C ASN A 248 -10.74 6.06 -15.87
N PHE A 249 -10.66 5.94 -17.19
CA PHE A 249 -9.73 6.76 -17.97
C PHE A 249 -10.30 8.17 -18.00
N VAL A 250 -9.53 9.14 -17.52
CA VAL A 250 -9.98 10.52 -17.41
C VAL A 250 -9.62 11.29 -18.67
N ASP A 251 -8.33 11.33 -19.00
CA ASP A 251 -7.83 12.01 -20.20
C ASP A 251 -6.37 11.63 -20.48
N LYS A 252 -5.82 12.12 -21.59
CA LYS A 252 -4.38 12.19 -21.83
C LYS A 252 -3.82 13.53 -21.40
N ALA A 253 -2.58 13.57 -20.93
CA ALA A 253 -1.87 14.81 -20.70
C ALA A 253 -0.75 15.03 -21.73
N ASP A 254 -0.61 16.27 -22.16
CA ASP A 254 0.44 16.75 -23.07
C ASP A 254 1.37 17.77 -22.39
N SER A 255 1.07 18.15 -21.15
CA SER A 255 1.84 19.10 -20.37
C SER A 255 1.84 18.76 -18.88
N CYS A 256 2.88 19.20 -18.17
CA CYS A 256 2.95 19.06 -16.71
C CYS A 256 1.87 19.87 -15.99
N GLU A 257 1.42 21.00 -16.52
CA GLU A 257 0.32 21.79 -15.95
C GLU A 257 -0.99 20.99 -15.94
N LYS A 258 -1.26 20.22 -17.00
CA LYS A 258 -2.43 19.35 -17.08
C LYS A 258 -2.33 18.19 -16.09
N ILE A 259 -1.13 17.60 -15.94
CA ILE A 259 -0.89 16.56 -14.93
C ILE A 259 -1.09 17.12 -13.51
N GLN A 260 -0.55 18.30 -13.23
CA GLN A 260 -0.71 18.99 -11.95
C GLN A 260 -2.18 19.26 -11.63
N SER A 261 -2.92 19.79 -12.60
CA SER A 261 -4.35 20.07 -12.44
C SER A 261 -5.15 18.79 -12.16
N PHE A 262 -4.79 17.69 -12.82
CA PHE A 262 -5.39 16.39 -12.54
C PHE A 262 -5.10 15.91 -11.11
N LEU A 263 -3.85 16.04 -10.68
CA LEU A 263 -3.36 15.63 -9.36
C LEU A 263 -3.71 16.59 -8.21
N GLN A 264 -4.61 17.55 -8.42
CA GLN A 264 -5.18 18.30 -7.30
C GLN A 264 -6.21 17.43 -6.56
N VAL A 265 -6.10 17.42 -5.24
CA VAL A 265 -7.10 16.84 -4.33
C VAL A 265 -8.32 17.78 -4.33
N GLU A 266 -9.52 17.22 -4.46
CA GLU A 266 -10.78 17.97 -4.41
C GLU A 266 -11.19 18.31 -2.98
#